data_AF-A0A962XUR8-F1
#
_entry.id   AF-A0A962XUR8-F1
#
_cell.length_a   1.000
_cell.length_b   1.000
_cell.length_c   1.000
_cell.angle_alpha   90.00
_cell.angle_beta   90.00
_cell.angle_gamma   90.00
#
_symmetry.space_group_name_H-M   'P 1'
#
loop_
_entity.id
_entity.type
_entity.pdbx_description
1 polymer ?
#
loop_
_entity_poly.entity_id
_entity_poly.type
_entity_poly.pdbx_seq_one_letter_code
_entity_poly.pdbx_strand_id
1 'polypeptide(L)' 'MSEHYEKHAEQVAAAFFDLLDSDVSSRISDEHRQELAMLVEAAISTAVLEQLERAADQVSALSQSIRHGAEHYDNVG' A
#
# COMPACT_ATOMS: atom_id res chain seq x y z
N MET A 1 -2.18 -14.42 -1.99
CA MET A 1 -1.78 -13.01 -1.79
C MET A 1 -0.43 -12.83 -2.46
N SER A 2 -0.13 -11.63 -2.96
CA SER A 2 1.15 -11.35 -3.62
C SER A 2 2.21 -11.08 -2.53
N GLU A 3 3.24 -11.92 -2.41
CA GLU A 3 4.35 -11.85 -1.42
C GLU A 3 5.30 -10.65 -1.64
N HIS A 4 4.82 -9.60 -2.31
CA HIS A 4 5.68 -8.54 -2.86
C HIS A 4 6.32 -7.67 -1.77
N TYR A 5 5.72 -7.65 -0.57
CA TYR A 5 6.18 -6.86 0.57
C TYR A 5 6.54 -7.71 1.80
N GLU A 6 6.51 -9.04 1.68
CA GLU A 6 6.72 -9.99 2.78
C GLU A 6 8.00 -9.68 3.57
N LYS A 7 9.16 -9.61 2.90
CA LYS A 7 10.45 -9.28 3.55
C LYS A 7 10.46 -7.94 4.27
N HIS A 8 9.78 -6.93 3.72
CA HIS A 8 9.74 -5.62 4.35
C HIS A 8 8.83 -5.64 5.58
N ALA A 9 7.71 -6.34 5.50
CA ALA A 9 6.79 -6.51 6.60
C ALA A 9 7.42 -7.30 7.77
N GLU A 10 8.17 -8.36 7.47
CA GLU A 10 8.97 -9.10 8.45
C GLU A 10 9.99 -8.20 9.15
N GLN A 11 10.70 -7.34 8.40
CA GLN A 11 11.68 -6.41 8.98
C GLN A 11 11.03 -5.37 9.90
N VAL A 12 9.87 -4.83 9.51
CA VAL A 12 9.11 -3.87 10.32
C VAL A 12 8.59 -4.54 11.60
N ALA A 13 8.06 -5.76 11.48
CA ALA A 13 7.62 -6.54 12.64
C ALA A 13 8.80 -6.86 13.58
N ALA A 14 9.94 -7.29 13.03
CA ALA A 14 11.15 -7.55 13.80
C ALA A 14 11.62 -6.30 14.56
N ALA A 15 11.72 -5.15 13.87
CA ALA A 15 12.09 -3.88 14.50
C ALA A 15 11.11 -3.46 15.61
N PHE A 16 9.81 -3.74 15.45
CA PHE A 16 8.83 -3.52 16.51
C PHE A 16 9.12 -4.38 17.75
N PHE A 17 9.43 -5.66 17.56
CA PHE A 17 9.73 -6.55 18.70
C PHE A 17 11.09 -6.27 19.35
N ASP A 18 12.05 -5.70 18.62
CA ASP A 18 13.34 -5.26 19.15
C ASP A 18 13.21 -4.04 20.09
N LEU A 19 12.10 -3.30 20.00
CA LEU A 19 11.78 -2.19 20.91
C LEU A 19 11.20 -2.66 22.25
N LEU A 20 10.81 -3.94 22.36
CA LEU A 20 10.23 -4.49 23.58
C LEU A 20 11.32 -4.94 24.54
N ASP A 21 11.07 -4.78 25.84
CA ASP A 21 11.91 -5.39 26.87
C ASP A 21 12.00 -6.90 26.67
N SER A 22 13.17 -7.48 26.97
CA SER A 22 13.44 -8.90 26.73
C SER A 22 12.46 -9.85 27.44
N ASP A 23 11.98 -9.48 28.63
CA ASP A 23 10.96 -10.24 29.36
C ASP A 23 9.65 -10.30 28.58
N VAL A 24 9.21 -9.16 28.03
CA VAL A 24 7.98 -9.06 27.23
C VAL A 24 8.15 -9.79 25.89
N SER A 25 9.27 -9.54 25.21
CA SER A 25 9.57 -10.15 23.90
C SER A 25 9.62 -11.68 23.98
N SER A 26 10.17 -12.23 25.08
CA SER A 26 10.24 -13.69 25.30
C SER A 26 8.89 -14.38 25.50
N ARG A 27 7.84 -13.62 25.84
CA ARG A 27 6.48 -14.14 26.07
C ARG A 27 5.63 -14.15 24.80
N ILE A 28 6.14 -13.61 23.70
CA ILE A 28 5.46 -13.54 22.40
C ILE A 28 6.00 -14.67 21.53
N SER A 29 5.11 -15.59 21.14
CA SER A 29 5.44 -16.71 20.26
C SER A 29 5.77 -16.26 18.84
N ASP A 30 6.50 -17.11 18.12
CA ASP A 30 6.81 -16.90 16.70
C ASP A 30 5.55 -16.79 15.83
N GLU A 31 4.47 -17.50 16.19
CA GLU A 31 3.17 -17.38 15.51
C GLU A 31 2.60 -15.96 15.60
N HIS A 32 2.63 -15.33 16.77
CA HIS A 32 2.18 -13.94 16.92
C HIS A 32 3.08 -12.96 16.17
N ARG A 33 4.38 -13.26 16.07
CA ARG A 33 5.33 -12.45 15.29
C ARG A 33 5.04 -12.54 13.80
N GLN A 34 4.76 -13.74 13.31
CA GLN A 34 4.36 -13.99 11.92
C GLN A 34 3.01 -13.33 11.61
N GLU A 35 2.04 -13.41 12.51
CA GLU A 35 0.74 -12.76 12.35
C GLU A 35 0.88 -11.25 12.21
N LEU A 36 1.72 -10.61 13.04
CA LEU A 36 2.01 -9.18 12.90
C LEU A 36 2.65 -8.86 11.54
N ALA A 37 3.62 -9.66 11.08
CA ALA A 37 4.23 -9.48 9.77
C ALA A 37 3.19 -9.57 8.64
N MET A 38 2.27 -10.55 8.68
CA MET A 38 1.19 -10.66 7.70
C MET A 38 0.25 -9.44 7.72
N LEU A 39 -0.10 -8.94 8.91
CA LEU A 39 -0.94 -7.74 9.06
C LEU A 39 -0.26 -6.49 8.48
N VAL A 40 1.05 -6.34 8.72
CA VAL A 40 1.85 -5.25 8.15
C VAL A 40 1.91 -5.36 6.63
N GLU A 41 2.12 -6.56 6.08
CA GLU A 41 2.14 -6.79 4.64
C GLU A 41 0.80 -6.43 3.99
N ALA A 42 -0.31 -6.85 4.60
CA ALA A 42 -1.65 -6.54 4.13
C ALA A 42 -1.89 -5.02 4.12
N ALA A 43 -1.51 -4.32 5.19
CA ALA A 43 -1.64 -2.87 5.28
C ALA A 43 -0.82 -2.13 4.20
N ILE A 44 0.43 -2.55 3.96
CA ILE A 44 1.27 -1.99 2.90
C ILE A 44 0.62 -2.22 1.53
N SER A 45 0.16 -3.45 1.28
CA SER A 45 -0.47 -3.82 0.01
C SER A 45 -1.73 -3.00 -0.27
N THR A 46 -2.58 -2.81 0.74
CA THR A 46 -3.77 -1.95 0.64
C THR A 46 -3.39 -0.50 0.35
N ALA A 47 -2.43 0.06 1.09
CA ALA A 47 -2.00 1.45 0.88
C ALA A 47 -1.45 1.68 -0.55
N VAL A 48 -0.69 0.72 -1.07
CA VAL A 48 -0.17 0.78 -2.45
C VAL A 48 -1.30 0.69 -3.47
N LEU A 49 -2.26 -0.22 -3.27
CA LEU A 49 -3.42 -0.35 -4.16
C LEU A 49 -4.21 0.96 -4.23
N GLU A 50 -4.49 1.59 -3.10
CA GLU A 50 -5.19 2.88 -3.06
C GLU A 50 -4.44 3.97 -3.83
N GLN A 51 -3.11 4.01 -3.77
CA GLN A 51 -2.34 4.99 -4.55
C GLN A 51 -2.39 4.70 -6.04
N LEU A 52 -2.39 3.42 -6.44
CA LEU A 52 -2.53 3.02 -7.84
C LEU A 52 -3.92 3.39 -8.39
N GLU A 53 -4.97 3.17 -7.61
CA GLU A 53 -6.34 3.57 -7.97
C GLU A 53 -6.42 5.10 -8.17
N ARG A 54 -5.86 5.89 -7.26
CA ARG A 54 -5.81 7.36 -7.41
C ARG A 54 -5.06 7.80 -8.66
N ALA A 55 -3.95 7.15 -8.98
CA ALA A 55 -3.20 7.45 -10.20
C ALA A 55 -4.01 7.08 -11.46
N ALA A 56 -4.72 5.96 -11.44
CA ALA A 56 -5.61 5.56 -12.54
C ALA A 56 -6.75 6.57 -12.74
N ASP A 57 -7.36 7.05 -11.66
CA ASP A 57 -8.41 8.09 -11.70
C ASP A 57 -7.88 9.40 -12.32
N GLN A 58 -6.67 9.81 -11.96
CA GLN A 58 -6.03 10.99 -12.55
C GLN A 58 -5.81 10.84 -14.06
N VAL A 59 -5.35 9.68 -14.52
CA VAL A 59 -5.17 9.39 -15.95
C VAL A 59 -6.52 9.39 -16.68
N SER A 60 -7.56 8.83 -16.07
CA SER A 60 -8.92 8.83 -16.62
C SER A 60 -9.45 10.26 -16.77
N ALA A 61 -9.33 11.08 -15.73
CA ALA A 61 -9.76 12.48 -15.75
C ALA A 61 -9.02 13.31 -16.81
N LEU A 62 -7.69 13.12 -16.93
CA LEU A 62 -6.89 13.77 -17.97
C LEU A 62 -7.36 13.36 -19.37
N SER A 63 -7.60 12.07 -19.58
CA SER A 63 -8.08 11.55 -20.87
C SER A 63 -9.43 12.14 -21.25
N GLN A 64 -10.35 12.27 -20.29
CA GLN A 64 -11.66 12.91 -20.48
C GLN A 64 -11.51 14.40 -20.81
N SER A 65 -10.61 15.12 -20.12
CA SER A 65 -10.33 16.53 -20.38
C SER A 65 -9.78 16.75 -21.79
N ILE A 66 -8.87 15.89 -22.25
CA ILE A 66 -8.32 15.96 -23.62
C ILE A 66 -9.44 15.74 -24.64
N ARG A 67 -10.30 14.75 -24.42
CA ARG A 67 -11.44 14.47 -25.30
C ARG A 67 -12.41 15.64 -25.38
N HIS A 68 -12.78 16.21 -24.23
CA HIS A 68 -13.64 17.38 -24.17
C HIS A 68 -13.03 18.57 -24.92
N GLY A 69 -11.72 18.82 -24.72
CA GLY A 69 -10.99 19.85 -25.45
C GLY A 69 -11.03 19.64 -26.96
N ALA A 70 -10.90 18.41 -27.44
CA ALA A 70 -10.99 18.08 -28.86
C ALA A 70 -12.42 18.24 -29.42
N GLU A 71 -13.45 17.82 -28.66
CA GLU A 71 -14.86 17.93 -29.07
C GLU A 71 -15.34 19.38 -29.19
N HIS A 72 -14.74 20.31 -28.44
CA HIS A 72 -15.07 21.74 -28.47
C HIS A 72 -14.06 22.62 -29.22
N TYR A 73 -13.04 22.02 -29.83
CA TYR A 73 -11.96 22.75 -30.51
C TYR A 73 -12.48 23.65 -31.65
N ASP A 74 -13.48 23.17 -32.41
CA ASP A 74 -14.07 23.90 -33.54
C ASP A 74 -15.34 24.71 -33.18
N ASN A 75 -15.79 24.69 -31.93
CA ASN A 75 -17.01 25.41 -31.47
C ASN A 75 -16.75 26.88 -31.08
N VAL A 76 -15.54 27.40 -31.34
CA VAL A 76 -15.20 28.81 -31.23
C VAL A 76 -15.21 29.41 -32.63
N GLY A 77 -16.41 29.66 -33.16
CA GLY A 77 -16.68 30.33 -34.44
C GLY A 77 -17.84 31.30 -34.30
#